data_AF-A0A2V8MN39-F1
#
_entry.id   AF-A0A2V8MN39-F1
#
_cell.length_a   1.000
_cell.length_b   1.000
_cell.length_c   1.000
_cell.angle_alpha   90.00
_cell.angle_beta   90.00
_cell.angle_gamma   90.00
#
_symmetry.space_group_name_H-M   'P 1'
#
loop_
_entity.id
_entity.type
_entity.pdbx_description
1 polymer ?
#
loop_
_entity_poly.entity_id
_entity_poly.type
_entity_poly.pdbx_seq_one_letter_code
_entity_poly.pdbx_strand_id
1 'polypeptide(L)'
;MSKSDIPKGPQASKGLTELIGHALIDEQYRNLLFDNRAEAIKQYNLSDIDLNALDHLSRQDLQQNAEVFGSETALLIKIVIKGTF
;
A
#
# COMPACT_ATOMS: atom_id res chain seq x y z
N MET A 1 0.77 -35.02 -7.58
CA MET A 1 0.95 -34.12 -6.43
C MET A 1 0.84 -32.69 -6.94
N SER A 2 -0.25 -32.01 -6.58
CA SER A 2 -0.62 -30.68 -7.05
C SER A 2 0.35 -29.62 -6.54
N LYS A 3 0.99 -28.88 -7.44
CA LYS A 3 1.55 -27.56 -7.11
C LYS A 3 0.44 -26.57 -7.45
N SER A 4 -0.10 -25.92 -6.42
CA SER A 4 -1.11 -24.89 -6.57
C SER A 4 -0.56 -23.73 -7.38
N ASP A 5 -0.92 -23.65 -8.66
CA ASP A 5 -0.74 -22.47 -9.49
C ASP A 5 -1.75 -21.40 -9.04
N ILE A 6 -1.51 -20.82 -7.86
CA ILE A 6 -2.19 -19.59 -7.46
C ILE A 6 -1.65 -18.52 -8.41
N PRO A 7 -2.51 -17.82 -9.19
CA PRO A 7 -2.05 -16.71 -10.00
C PRO A 7 -1.31 -15.75 -9.08
N LYS A 8 -0.02 -15.51 -9.34
CA LYS A 8 0.72 -14.45 -8.68
C LYS A 8 0.12 -13.15 -9.16
N GLY A 9 -0.95 -12.72 -8.47
CA GLY A 9 -1.46 -11.36 -8.59
C GLY A 9 -0.27 -10.41 -8.47
N PRO A 10 -0.29 -9.28 -9.17
CA PRO A 10 0.83 -8.35 -9.16
C PRO A 10 1.22 -8.04 -7.71
N GLN A 11 2.45 -8.43 -7.37
CA GLN A 11 2.99 -8.32 -6.04
C GLN A 11 3.44 -6.87 -5.85
N ALA A 12 2.93 -6.21 -4.81
CA ALA A 12 3.40 -4.87 -4.44
C ALA A 12 4.92 -4.88 -4.29
N SER A 13 5.58 -3.82 -4.76
CA SER A 13 7.03 -3.73 -4.59
C SER A 13 7.40 -3.64 -3.12
N LYS A 14 8.66 -3.93 -2.82
CA LYS A 14 9.20 -3.76 -1.46
C LYS A 14 9.03 -2.32 -0.97
N GLY A 15 9.34 -1.33 -1.81
CA GLY A 15 9.20 0.09 -1.47
C GLY A 15 7.75 0.48 -1.19
N LEU A 16 6.79 0.00 -2.00
CA LEU A 16 5.37 0.24 -1.75
C LEU A 16 4.92 -0.42 -0.44
N THR A 17 5.38 -1.64 -0.17
CA THR A 17 5.04 -2.38 1.05
C THR A 17 5.54 -1.65 2.30
N GLU A 18 6.78 -1.17 2.29
CA GLU A 18 7.38 -0.40 3.39
C GLU A 18 6.67 0.95 3.59
N LEU A 19 6.32 1.65 2.51
CA LEU A 19 5.59 2.91 2.56
C LEU A 19 4.20 2.73 3.19
N ILE A 20 3.45 1.73 2.75
CA ILE A 20 2.12 1.44 3.28
C ILE A 20 2.22 1.01 4.74
N GLY A 21 3.17 0.14 5.09
CA GLY A 21 3.43 -0.27 6.47
C GLY A 21 3.68 0.91 7.39
N HIS A 22 4.49 1.88 6.95
CA HIS A 22 4.75 3.10 7.72
C HIS A 22 3.48 3.95 7.91
N ALA A 23 2.70 4.16 6.85
CA ALA A 23 1.47 4.94 6.93
C ALA A 23 0.35 4.28 7.76
N LEU A 24 0.41 2.96 7.96
CA LEU A 24 -0.51 2.25 8.85
C LEU A 24 -0.19 2.48 10.33
N ILE A 25 1.09 2.64 10.69
CA ILE A 25 1.52 2.78 12.10
C ILE A 25 1.78 4.22 12.54
N ASP A 26 2.02 5.13 11.59
CA ASP A 26 2.34 6.53 11.86
C ASP A 26 1.30 7.44 11.20
N GLU A 27 0.49 8.08 12.05
CA GLU A 27 -0.52 9.05 11.62
C GLU A 27 0.08 10.33 11.02
N GLN A 28 1.20 10.82 11.56
CA GLN A 28 1.84 12.02 11.02
C GLN A 28 2.38 11.74 9.61
N TYR A 29 3.01 10.58 9.43
CA TYR A 29 3.47 10.14 8.12
C TYR A 29 2.30 9.87 7.15
N ARG A 30 1.21 9.26 7.62
CA ARG A 30 -0.01 9.09 6.82
C ARG A 30 -0.56 10.43 6.33
N ASN A 31 -0.60 11.44 7.19
CA ASN A 31 -1.02 12.78 6.79
C ASN A 31 -0.06 13.38 5.75
N LEU A 32 1.26 13.27 5.97
CA LEU A 32 2.28 13.69 5.01
C LEU A 32 2.10 13.03 3.63
N LEU A 33 1.79 11.74 3.57
CA LEU A 33 1.57 11.00 2.32
C LEU A 33 0.47 11.60 1.43
N PHE A 34 -0.54 12.21 2.04
CA PHE A 34 -1.66 12.81 1.31
C PHE A 34 -1.59 14.33 1.20
N ASP A 35 -0.93 15.01 2.14
CA ASP A 35 -0.74 16.47 2.10
C ASP A 35 0.44 16.87 1.21
N ASN A 36 1.49 16.06 1.19
CA ASN A 36 2.68 16.24 0.36
C ASN A 36 3.29 14.89 -0.03
N ARG A 37 2.61 14.19 -0.95
CA ARG A 37 3.03 12.88 -1.46
C ARG A 37 4.47 12.85 -1.94
N ALA A 38 4.88 13.90 -2.67
CA ALA A 38 6.22 14.00 -3.23
C ALA A 38 7.30 14.00 -2.14
N GLU A 39 7.05 14.56 -0.96
CA GLU A 39 7.95 14.48 0.18
C GLU A 39 7.95 13.09 0.81
N ALA A 40 6.75 12.55 1.09
CA ALA A 40 6.59 11.26 1.76
C ALA A 40 7.30 10.11 1.04
N ILE A 41 7.27 10.11 -0.30
CA ILE A 41 7.76 8.99 -1.10
C ILE A 41 9.28 9.02 -1.34
N LYS A 42 9.98 10.13 -1.06
CA LYS A 42 11.40 10.34 -1.46
C LYS A 42 12.35 9.24 -1.01
N GLN A 43 12.09 8.66 0.16
CA GLN A 43 12.96 7.66 0.77
C GLN A 43 12.66 6.22 0.29
N TYR A 44 11.63 6.03 -0.54
CA TYR A 44 11.21 4.71 -1.01
C TYR A 44 11.61 4.50 -2.46
N ASN A 45 12.10 3.29 -2.76
CA ASN A 45 12.34 2.86 -4.13
C ASN A 45 11.04 2.40 -4.77
N LEU A 46 10.31 3.34 -5.38
CA LEU A 46 9.02 3.09 -6.04
C LEU A 46 9.18 2.98 -7.55
N SER A 47 8.52 2.00 -8.15
CA SER A 47 8.37 1.90 -9.59
C SER A 47 7.19 2.75 -10.08
N ASP A 48 7.11 2.99 -11.39
CA ASP A 48 5.97 3.71 -11.99
C ASP A 48 4.62 3.04 -11.69
N ILE A 49 4.62 1.71 -11.58
CA ILE A 49 3.42 0.92 -11.21
C ILE A 49 3.01 1.22 -9.76
N ASP A 50 3.98 1.37 -8.85
CA ASP A 50 3.69 1.71 -7.46
C ASP A 50 3.16 3.15 -7.32
N LEU A 51 3.72 4.09 -8.08
CA LEU A 51 3.24 5.47 -8.11
C LEU A 51 1.79 5.54 -8.59
N ASN A 52 1.47 4.81 -9.65
CA ASN A 52 0.09 4.69 -10.14
C ASN A 52 -0.83 4.05 -9.07
N ALA A 53 -0.37 3.01 -8.38
CA ALA A 53 -1.13 2.42 -7.27
C ALA A 53 -1.40 3.43 -6.14
N LEU A 54 -0.46 4.32 -5.83
CA LEU A 54 -0.64 5.39 -4.84
C LEU A 54 -1.67 6.44 -5.27
N ASP A 55 -1.82 6.70 -6.57
CA ASP A 55 -2.86 7.60 -7.10
C ASP A 55 -4.27 7.06 -6.89
N HIS A 56 -4.41 5.74 -6.75
CA HIS A 56 -5.66 5.08 -6.42
C HIS A 56 -5.87 4.85 -4.92
N LEU A 57 -4.87 5.11 -4.09
CA LEU A 57 -4.97 4.97 -2.64
C LEU A 57 -5.74 6.17 -2.06
N SER A 58 -6.85 5.91 -1.38
CA SER A 58 -7.59 6.96 -0.68
C SER A 58 -7.12 7.12 0.77
N ARG A 59 -7.23 8.34 1.29
CA ARG A 59 -6.95 8.63 2.71
C ARG A 59 -7.85 7.82 3.63
N GLN A 60 -9.12 7.70 3.26
CA GLN A 60 -10.11 6.98 4.05
C GLN A 60 -9.77 5.50 4.16
N ASP A 61 -9.43 4.84 3.05
CA ASP A 61 -9.08 3.41 3.07
C ASP A 61 -7.86 3.17 3.95
N LEU A 62 -6.83 4.01 3.83
CA LEU A 62 -5.61 3.84 4.61
C LEU A 62 -5.84 4.11 6.11
N GLN A 63 -6.66 5.11 6.46
CA GLN A 63 -7.07 5.39 7.84
C GLN A 63 -7.84 4.21 8.46
N GLN A 64 -8.82 3.66 7.74
CA GLN A 64 -9.59 2.51 8.21
C GLN A 64 -8.69 1.29 8.47
N ASN A 65 -7.73 1.03 7.58
CA ASN A 65 -6.77 -0.06 7.77
C ASN A 65 -5.79 0.22 8.94
N ALA A 66 -5.41 1.48 9.17
CA ALA A 66 -4.58 1.86 10.31
C ALA A 66 -5.30 1.64 11.65
N GLU A 67 -6.58 2.01 11.72
CA GLU A 67 -7.43 1.77 12.91
C GLU A 67 -7.56 0.29 13.22
N VAL A 68 -7.80 -0.55 12.19
CA VAL A 68 -7.85 -2.02 12.35
C VAL A 68 -6.49 -2.57 12.79
N PHE A 69 -5.38 -2.04 12.25
CA PHE A 69 -4.03 -2.46 12.63
C PHE A 69 -3.70 -2.13 14.10
N GLY A 70 -4.16 -0.99 14.59
CA GLY A 70 -4.05 -0.60 16.00
C GLY A 70 -4.94 -1.44 16.93
N SER A 71 -5.95 -2.14 16.40
CA SER A 71 -6.92 -2.93 17.15
C SER A 71 -6.77 -4.44 16.94
N GLU A 72 -5.65 -5.05 17.37
CA GLU A 72 -5.41 -6.51 17.55
C GLU A 72 -5.92 -7.54 16.49
N THR A 73 -6.41 -7.15 15.32
CA THR A 73 -7.15 -8.06 14.41
C THR A 73 -6.51 -8.04 13.01
N ALA A 74 -6.09 -9.21 12.54
CA ALA A 74 -5.25 -9.42 11.37
C ALA A 74 -5.80 -8.84 10.05
N LEU A 75 -4.91 -8.17 9.29
CA LEU A 75 -5.16 -7.47 8.02
C LEU A 75 -5.54 -8.39 6.84
N LEU A 76 -6.51 -7.95 6.03
CA LEU A 76 -6.78 -8.45 4.67
C LEU A 76 -6.87 -7.23 3.72
N ILE A 77 -5.72 -6.78 3.19
CA ILE A 77 -5.67 -5.68 2.19
C ILE A 77 -5.82 -6.30 0.79
N LYS A 78 -6.89 -5.95 0.07
CA LYS A 78 -7.07 -6.32 -1.35
C LYS A 78 -6.61 -5.17 -2.24
N ILE A 79 -5.36 -5.22 -2.70
CA ILE A 79 -4.87 -4.31 -3.74
C ILE A 79 -5.31 -4.87 -5.10
N VAL A 80 -6.11 -4.10 -5.85
CA VAL A 80 -6.54 -4.46 -7.21
C VAL A 80 -5.72 -3.64 -8.21
N ILE A 81 -4.79 -4.30 -8.90
CA ILE A 81 -4.04 -3.70 -10.01
C ILE A 81 -4.72 -4.15 -11.30
N LYS A 82 -5.24 -3.19 -12.08
CA LYS A 82 -5.79 -3.45 -13.42
C LYS A 82 -4.74 -3.06 -14.46
N GLY A 83 -4.22 -4.03 -15.19
CA GLY A 83 -3.44 -3.82 -16.41
C GLY A 83 -4.31 -4.07 -17.64
N THR A 84 -4.30 -3.15 -18.59
CA THR A 84 -4.68 -3.44 -19.98
C THR A 84 -3.46 -4.05 -20.67
N PHE A 85 -3.61 -5.30 -21.12
CA PHE A 85 -2.63 -6.03 -21.94
C PHE A 85 -2.74 -5.63 -23.41
#